data_AF-A0A318LJY5-F1
#
_entry.id   AF-A0A318LJY5-F1
#
_cell.length_a   1.000
_cell.length_b   1.000
_cell.length_c   1.000
_cell.angle_alpha   90.00
_cell.angle_beta   90.00
_cell.angle_gamma   90.00
#
_symmetry.space_group_name_H-M   'P 1'
#
loop_
_entity.id
_entity.type
_entity.pdbx_description
1 polymer ?
#
loop_
_entity_poly.entity_id
_entity_poly.type
_entity_poly.pdbx_seq_one_letter_code
_entity_poly.pdbx_strand_id
1 'polypeptide(L)'
;MDVSKQLAQAWADVEAAGLPEHVQGVALVEALRMRGGDTAAPRRSGNGDSGVKPKGGPTKKTASKPKAAGGGGAAASPDAPVNEEEFFAAIARETDVPVDTLESLIFLKDGAPRLNVTRRALGSSLKQGQITVATLIVVARHFGLGEAEVQDSAVREECQRLGIFDRNFAGNVKGIPGLLQTGDRAKVFKVRAAGVDSFAATVGALTGQTKAE
;
A
#
# COMPACT_ATOMS: atom_id res chain seq x y z
N MET A 1 -26.15 18.68 22.34
CA MET A 1 -25.87 19.90 21.56
C MET A 1 -26.18 19.62 20.11
N ASP A 2 -26.71 20.59 19.38
CA ASP A 2 -27.01 20.46 17.95
C ASP A 2 -25.70 20.31 17.16
N VAL A 3 -25.60 19.25 16.34
CA VAL A 3 -24.42 18.94 15.51
C VAL A 3 -24.06 20.14 14.63
N SER A 4 -25.08 20.88 14.17
CA SER A 4 -24.93 22.07 13.35
C SER A 4 -24.14 23.17 14.09
N LYS A 5 -24.35 23.32 15.40
CA LYS A 5 -23.62 24.30 16.23
C LYS A 5 -22.18 23.87 16.49
N GLN A 6 -21.92 22.57 16.62
CA GLN A 6 -20.56 22.05 16.80
C GLN A 6 -19.73 22.24 15.53
N LEU A 7 -20.33 22.02 14.36
CA LEU A 7 -19.66 22.18 13.07
C LEU A 7 -19.37 23.65 12.77
N ALA A 8 -20.32 24.55 13.01
CA ALA A 8 -20.11 26.00 12.87
C ALA A 8 -18.99 26.52 13.78
N GLN A 9 -18.92 26.02 15.03
CA GLN A 9 -17.87 26.44 15.94
C GLN A 9 -16.50 25.85 15.58
N ALA A 10 -16.43 24.58 15.19
CA ALA A 10 -15.17 23.97 14.74
C ALA A 10 -14.63 24.65 13.48
N TRP A 11 -15.51 25.07 12.58
CA TRP A 11 -15.13 25.86 11.40
C TRP A 11 -14.56 27.24 11.78
N ALA A 12 -15.22 27.94 12.71
CA ALA A 12 -14.72 29.23 13.21
C ALA A 12 -13.34 29.10 13.90
N ASP A 13 -13.09 28.01 14.62
CA ASP A 13 -11.81 27.73 15.26
C ASP A 13 -10.70 27.48 14.21
N VAL A 14 -11.02 26.86 13.07
CA VAL A 14 -10.10 26.64 11.94
C VAL A 14 -9.79 27.93 11.19
N GLU A 15 -10.79 28.79 10.96
CA GLU A 15 -10.58 30.11 10.34
C GLU A 15 -9.74 31.03 11.23
N ALA A 16 -9.98 31.03 12.54
CA ALA A 16 -9.21 31.81 13.50
C ALA A 16 -7.73 31.38 13.57
N ALA A 17 -7.43 30.12 13.24
CA ALA A 17 -6.06 29.60 13.20
C ALA A 17 -5.26 30.06 11.96
N GLY A 18 -5.89 30.73 10.98
CA GLY A 18 -5.21 31.30 9.83
C GLY A 18 -4.49 30.27 8.96
N LEU A 19 -5.00 29.04 8.93
CA LEU A 19 -4.38 27.92 8.24
C LEU A 19 -4.54 28.04 6.72
N PRO A 20 -3.51 27.66 5.92
CA PRO A 20 -3.61 27.59 4.47
C PRO A 20 -4.78 26.71 4.01
N GLU A 21 -5.46 27.09 2.93
CA GLU A 21 -6.70 26.44 2.44
C GLU A 21 -6.55 24.92 2.27
N HIS A 22 -5.40 24.46 1.79
CA HIS A 22 -5.12 23.06 1.56
C HIS A 22 -5.06 22.20 2.84
N VAL A 23 -4.85 22.80 4.02
CA VAL A 23 -4.84 22.08 5.32
C VAL A 23 -6.11 22.29 6.15
N GLN A 24 -6.99 23.22 5.79
CA GLN A 24 -8.21 23.54 6.55
C GLN A 24 -9.15 22.34 6.69
N GLY A 25 -9.25 21.51 5.65
CA GLY A 25 -10.07 20.29 5.69
C GLY A 25 -9.61 19.28 6.73
N VAL A 26 -8.30 19.07 6.86
CA VAL A 26 -7.71 18.15 7.86
C VAL A 26 -7.86 18.74 9.27
N ALA A 27 -7.62 20.04 9.40
CA ALA A 27 -7.77 20.75 10.67
C ALA A 27 -9.21 20.72 11.21
N LEU A 28 -10.22 20.83 10.34
CA LEU A 28 -11.63 20.74 10.73
C LEU A 28 -11.99 19.35 11.28
N VAL A 29 -11.52 18.29 10.61
CA VAL A 29 -11.74 16.91 11.05
C VAL A 29 -11.10 16.68 12.42
N GLU A 30 -9.89 17.21 12.62
CA GLU A 30 -9.19 17.06 13.90
C GLU A 30 -9.83 17.92 15.01
N ALA A 31 -10.31 19.13 14.71
CA ALA A 31 -11.07 19.96 15.64
C ALA A 31 -12.38 19.30 16.08
N LEU A 32 -13.09 18.66 15.15
CA LEU A 32 -14.29 17.87 15.45
C LEU A 32 -13.95 16.63 16.28
N ARG A 33 -12.81 15.98 16.04
CA ARG A 33 -12.33 14.84 16.84
C ARG A 33 -11.99 15.23 18.27
N MET A 34 -11.27 16.34 18.45
CA MET A 34 -10.95 16.89 19.78
C MET A 34 -12.21 17.29 20.55
N ARG A 35 -13.23 17.80 19.85
CA ARG A 35 -14.51 18.20 20.45
C ARG A 35 -15.48 17.03 20.66
N GLY A 36 -15.35 15.96 19.87
CA GLY A 36 -16.17 14.74 19.93
C GLY A 36 -15.78 13.77 21.04
N GLY A 37 -14.61 13.94 21.67
CA GLY A 37 -14.23 13.20 22.87
C GLY A 37 -13.97 11.70 22.67
N ASP A 38 -13.66 11.25 21.45
CA ASP A 38 -13.23 9.87 21.22
C ASP A 38 -11.74 9.69 21.54
N THR A 39 -11.39 9.87 22.82
CA THR A 39 -10.15 9.35 23.39
C THR A 39 -10.32 7.85 23.70
N ALA A 40 -10.26 7.00 22.69
CA ALA A 40 -10.15 5.55 22.87
C ALA A 40 -8.69 5.10 22.69
N ALA A 41 -7.89 5.28 23.74
CA ALA A 41 -6.59 4.60 23.88
C ALA A 41 -6.79 3.07 24.02
N PRO A 42 -5.84 2.23 23.57
CA PRO A 42 -5.99 0.77 23.61
C PRO A 42 -5.84 0.26 25.05
N ARG A 43 -6.93 -0.24 25.65
CA ARG A 43 -6.87 -0.94 26.94
C ARG A 43 -6.39 -2.38 26.76
N ARG A 44 -5.16 -2.66 27.21
CA ARG A 44 -4.74 -3.99 27.70
C ARG A 44 -5.43 -4.27 29.05
N SER A 45 -6.14 -5.39 29.15
CA SER A 45 -6.59 -6.05 30.39
C SER A 45 -6.96 -7.49 29.99
N GLY A 46 -6.43 -8.58 30.54
CA GLY A 46 -5.93 -8.81 31.88
C GLY A 46 -6.95 -9.64 32.67
N ASN A 47 -6.81 -10.97 32.62
CA ASN A 47 -7.30 -12.03 33.52
C ASN A 47 -8.71 -11.97 34.17
N GLY A 48 -9.42 -13.12 34.15
CA GLY A 48 -10.60 -13.35 34.98
C GLY A 48 -11.16 -14.76 34.88
N ASP A 49 -10.56 -15.67 35.65
CA ASP A 49 -11.01 -17.02 35.97
C ASP A 49 -12.42 -17.05 36.60
N SER A 50 -13.25 -18.05 36.22
CA SER A 50 -14.35 -18.60 37.03
C SER A 50 -14.90 -19.86 36.35
N GLY A 51 -14.48 -21.02 36.82
CA GLY A 51 -15.01 -22.31 36.39
C GLY A 51 -16.37 -22.64 37.01
N VAL A 52 -17.27 -23.21 36.20
CA VAL A 52 -18.33 -24.14 36.66
C VAL A 52 -18.59 -25.16 35.55
N LYS A 53 -18.35 -26.46 35.84
CA LYS A 53 -18.85 -27.61 35.05
C LYS A 53 -20.29 -27.93 35.46
N PRO A 54 -21.14 -28.41 34.54
CA PRO A 54 -21.58 -29.80 34.68
C PRO A 54 -21.65 -30.59 33.36
N LYS A 55 -21.97 -31.88 33.53
CA LYS A 55 -21.67 -33.06 32.69
C LYS A 55 -22.95 -33.52 31.95
N GLY A 56 -22.84 -33.94 30.69
CA GLY A 56 -23.87 -34.74 29.98
C GLY A 56 -23.98 -34.44 28.48
N GLY A 57 -23.56 -35.36 27.61
CA GLY A 57 -23.73 -35.27 26.13
C GLY A 57 -25.02 -35.95 25.63
N PRO A 58 -25.12 -36.38 24.35
CA PRO A 58 -24.39 -35.99 23.14
C PRO A 58 -25.34 -35.55 22.00
N THR A 59 -24.94 -34.72 21.01
CA THR A 59 -25.42 -34.79 19.60
C THR A 59 -24.83 -33.71 18.67
N LYS A 60 -24.51 -34.14 17.44
CA LYS A 60 -24.36 -33.41 16.16
C LYS A 60 -23.54 -32.10 16.13
N LYS A 61 -22.30 -32.21 15.62
CA LYS A 61 -21.53 -31.08 15.06
C LYS A 61 -22.09 -30.68 13.68
N THR A 62 -22.82 -29.57 13.62
CA THR A 62 -22.92 -28.71 12.43
C THR A 62 -22.24 -27.39 12.76
N ALA A 63 -20.98 -27.22 12.31
CA ALA A 63 -20.24 -25.99 12.47
C ALA A 63 -20.49 -25.06 11.28
N SER A 64 -21.50 -24.21 11.41
CA SER A 64 -21.65 -23.01 10.59
C SER A 64 -20.67 -21.96 11.10
N LYS A 65 -19.64 -21.65 10.31
CA LYS A 65 -18.68 -20.58 10.60
C LYS A 65 -19.23 -19.25 10.09
N PRO A 66 -19.29 -18.18 10.90
CA PRO A 66 -19.83 -16.90 10.47
C PRO A 66 -18.91 -16.20 9.49
N LYS A 67 -19.56 -15.66 8.45
CA LYS A 67 -19.09 -14.79 7.37
C LYS A 67 -18.35 -13.59 7.94
N ALA A 68 -17.02 -13.56 7.79
CA ALA A 68 -16.25 -12.35 7.97
C ALA A 68 -16.64 -11.37 6.86
N ALA A 69 -17.20 -10.22 7.26
CA ALA A 69 -17.51 -9.12 6.38
C ALA A 69 -16.23 -8.64 5.70
N GLY A 70 -16.28 -8.58 4.37
CA GLY A 70 -15.22 -8.00 3.57
C GLY A 70 -15.05 -6.54 3.92
N GLY A 71 -13.85 -6.18 4.35
CA GLY A 71 -13.38 -4.80 4.26
C GLY A 71 -13.29 -4.47 2.77
N GLY A 72 -14.31 -3.80 2.27
CA GLY A 72 -14.26 -3.16 0.96
C GLY A 72 -13.12 -2.16 0.98
N GLY A 73 -12.04 -2.48 0.27
CA GLY A 73 -11.00 -1.51 -0.03
C GLY A 73 -11.66 -0.33 -0.72
N ALA A 74 -11.58 0.83 -0.09
CA ALA A 74 -11.92 2.08 -0.73
C ALA A 74 -11.03 2.17 -1.98
N ALA A 75 -11.67 2.10 -3.15
CA ALA A 75 -11.05 2.51 -4.39
C ALA A 75 -10.60 3.95 -4.17
N ALA A 76 -9.29 4.17 -4.14
CA ALA A 76 -8.72 5.50 -4.11
C ALA A 76 -9.31 6.28 -5.31
N SER A 77 -9.94 7.41 -5.02
CA SER A 77 -10.39 8.36 -6.02
C SER A 77 -9.20 8.75 -6.92
N PRO A 78 -9.36 8.84 -8.25
CA PRO A 78 -8.24 8.96 -9.18
C PRO A 78 -7.65 10.39 -9.34
N ASP A 79 -8.03 11.37 -8.50
CA ASP A 79 -7.80 12.79 -8.81
C ASP A 79 -7.24 13.66 -7.66
N ALA A 80 -6.74 13.07 -6.57
CA ALA A 80 -5.87 13.84 -5.68
C ALA A 80 -4.48 13.92 -6.32
N PRO A 81 -3.88 15.11 -6.50
CA PRO A 81 -2.50 15.20 -6.97
C PRO A 81 -1.62 14.48 -5.94
N VAL A 82 -1.05 13.34 -6.34
CA VAL A 82 -0.09 12.60 -5.52
C VAL A 82 1.12 13.51 -5.37
N ASN A 83 1.41 13.94 -4.13
CA ASN A 83 2.61 14.70 -3.84
C ASN A 83 3.84 13.80 -4.07
N GLU A 84 4.64 14.10 -5.09
CA GLU A 84 5.82 13.30 -5.46
C GLU A 84 6.81 13.18 -4.30
N GLU A 85 7.03 14.27 -3.54
CA GLU A 85 7.94 14.27 -2.40
C GLU A 85 7.46 13.31 -1.30
N GLU A 86 6.17 13.31 -0.99
CA GLU A 86 5.57 12.39 0.00
C GLU A 86 5.61 10.93 -0.49
N PHE A 87 5.38 10.72 -1.80
CA PHE A 87 5.46 9.40 -2.42
C PHE A 87 6.86 8.79 -2.26
N PHE A 88 7.92 9.53 -2.61
CA PHE A 88 9.28 9.03 -2.48
C PHE A 88 9.72 8.94 -1.02
N ALA A 89 9.33 9.89 -0.17
CA ALA A 89 9.63 9.85 1.26
C ALA A 89 9.00 8.63 1.95
N ALA A 90 7.78 8.26 1.58
CA ALA A 90 7.11 7.08 2.11
C ALA A 90 7.83 5.78 1.71
N ILE A 91 8.27 5.66 0.45
CA ILE A 91 9.03 4.49 -0.02
C ILE A 91 10.39 4.44 0.67
N ALA A 92 11.11 5.56 0.74
CA ALA A 92 12.43 5.64 1.35
C ALA A 92 12.39 5.24 2.82
N ARG A 93 11.37 5.70 3.57
CA ARG A 93 11.20 5.35 4.99
C ARG A 93 11.03 3.85 5.24
N GLU A 94 10.28 3.18 4.38
CA GLU A 94 9.97 1.75 4.57
C GLU A 94 11.02 0.83 3.95
N THR A 95 11.76 1.29 2.93
CA THR A 95 12.72 0.46 2.18
C THR A 95 14.19 0.78 2.47
N ASP A 96 14.47 1.84 3.22
CA ASP A 96 15.82 2.34 3.51
C ASP A 96 16.63 2.68 2.24
N VAL A 97 15.93 2.91 1.12
CA VAL A 97 16.55 3.34 -0.15
C VAL A 97 16.53 4.88 -0.20
N PRO A 98 17.66 5.54 -0.54
CA PRO A 98 17.72 6.99 -0.65
C PRO A 98 16.73 7.54 -1.70
N VAL A 99 16.08 8.66 -1.39
CA VAL A 99 15.13 9.35 -2.27
C VAL A 99 15.75 9.65 -3.63
N ASP A 100 16.96 10.22 -3.67
CA ASP A 100 17.68 10.52 -4.93
C ASP A 100 17.82 9.29 -5.85
N THR A 101 18.00 8.11 -5.25
CA THR A 101 18.11 6.86 -6.01
C THR A 101 16.74 6.44 -6.57
N LEU A 102 15.68 6.62 -5.78
CA LEU A 102 14.31 6.32 -6.21
C LEU A 102 13.86 7.25 -7.34
N GLU A 103 14.14 8.55 -7.25
CA GLU A 103 13.80 9.54 -8.28
C GLU A 103 14.49 9.25 -9.62
N SER A 104 15.71 8.72 -9.58
CA SER A 104 16.43 8.33 -10.80
C SER A 104 15.79 7.13 -11.52
N LEU A 105 15.11 6.26 -10.78
CA LEU A 105 14.57 4.98 -11.26
C LEU A 105 13.07 5.01 -11.51
N ILE A 106 12.32 5.82 -10.76
CA ILE A 106 10.86 5.84 -10.73
C ILE A 106 10.39 7.28 -10.93
N PHE A 107 9.39 7.47 -11.78
CA PHE A 107 8.70 8.74 -11.95
C PHE A 107 7.19 8.53 -11.88
N LEU A 108 6.45 9.53 -11.44
CA LEU A 108 4.98 9.51 -11.49
C LEU A 108 4.51 10.03 -12.84
N LYS A 109 3.56 9.31 -13.44
CA LYS A 109 2.86 9.77 -14.64
C LYS A 109 1.40 9.36 -14.54
N ASP A 110 0.51 10.34 -14.65
CA ASP A 110 -0.94 10.17 -14.50
C ASP A 110 -1.31 9.55 -13.14
N GLY A 111 -0.58 9.93 -12.07
CA GLY A 111 -0.77 9.38 -10.72
C GLY A 111 -0.26 7.94 -10.52
N ALA A 112 0.38 7.33 -11.53
CA ALA A 112 0.92 5.98 -11.46
C ALA A 112 2.45 5.96 -11.54
N PRO A 113 3.15 5.17 -10.69
CA PRO A 113 4.59 5.03 -10.78
C PRO A 113 4.99 4.25 -12.03
N ARG A 114 6.02 4.74 -12.72
CA ARG A 114 6.64 4.14 -13.90
C ARG A 114 8.14 4.14 -13.75
N LEU A 115 8.81 3.22 -14.44
CA LEU A 115 10.26 3.02 -14.33
C LEU A 115 11.02 3.75 -15.44
N ASN A 116 12.05 4.51 -15.07
CA ASN A 116 12.97 5.15 -16.01
C ASN A 116 14.20 4.28 -16.29
N VAL A 117 13.99 3.03 -16.70
CA VAL A 117 15.08 2.08 -16.96
C VAL A 117 14.93 1.45 -18.35
N THR A 118 16.07 1.12 -18.96
CA THR A 118 16.08 0.42 -20.25
C THR A 118 15.79 -1.07 -20.03
N ARG A 119 15.25 -1.73 -21.06
CA ARG A 119 15.01 -3.17 -21.05
C ARG A 119 16.24 -4.00 -20.66
N ARG A 120 17.45 -3.56 -21.04
CA ARG A 120 18.69 -4.29 -20.75
C ARG A 120 19.05 -4.27 -19.26
N ALA A 121 18.74 -3.18 -18.56
CA ALA A 121 19.00 -3.05 -17.12
C ALA A 121 18.07 -3.96 -16.29
N LEU A 122 16.88 -4.28 -16.79
CA LEU A 122 15.87 -5.06 -16.05
C LEU A 122 16.28 -6.53 -15.82
N GLY A 123 17.23 -7.04 -16.60
CA GLY A 123 17.75 -8.40 -16.47
C GLY A 123 18.11 -9.04 -17.81
N SER A 124 18.76 -10.20 -17.73
CA SER A 124 19.25 -10.95 -18.91
C SER A 124 18.15 -11.66 -19.71
N SER A 125 16.94 -11.76 -19.16
CA SER A 125 15.81 -12.47 -19.78
C SER A 125 14.49 -11.74 -19.55
N LEU A 126 13.48 -12.04 -20.38
CA LEU A 126 12.12 -11.52 -20.23
C LEU A 126 11.54 -11.85 -18.85
N LYS A 127 11.76 -13.08 -18.36
CA LYS A 127 11.32 -13.51 -17.03
C LYS A 127 11.95 -12.66 -15.93
N GLN A 128 13.27 -12.48 -15.97
CA GLN A 128 13.96 -11.64 -14.99
C GLN A 128 13.46 -10.20 -15.05
N GLY A 129 13.30 -9.64 -16.25
CA GLY A 129 12.77 -8.29 -16.39
C GLY A 129 11.36 -8.15 -15.79
N GLN A 130 10.48 -9.12 -16.01
CA GLN A 130 9.12 -9.10 -15.44
C GLN A 130 9.14 -9.18 -13.91
N ILE A 131 10.04 -9.98 -13.33
CA ILE A 131 10.22 -10.08 -11.88
C ILE A 131 10.71 -8.73 -11.33
N THR A 132 11.72 -8.13 -11.95
CA THR A 132 12.26 -6.82 -11.57
C THR A 132 11.17 -5.75 -11.60
N VAL A 133 10.41 -5.64 -12.69
CA VAL A 133 9.31 -4.67 -12.81
C VAL A 133 8.22 -4.94 -11.76
N ALA A 134 7.84 -6.20 -11.55
CA ALA A 134 6.86 -6.56 -10.53
C ALA A 134 7.32 -6.14 -9.13
N THR A 135 8.56 -6.45 -8.74
CA THR A 135 9.12 -6.04 -7.45
C THR A 135 9.08 -4.53 -7.27
N LEU A 136 9.56 -3.76 -8.25
CA LEU A 136 9.64 -2.31 -8.14
C LEU A 136 8.26 -1.65 -8.11
N ILE A 137 7.39 -1.97 -9.06
CA ILE A 137 6.07 -1.32 -9.18
C ILE A 137 5.16 -1.69 -8.01
N VAL A 138 5.16 -2.95 -7.58
CA VAL A 138 4.28 -3.38 -6.47
C VAL A 138 4.70 -2.72 -5.17
N VAL A 139 6.01 -2.66 -4.87
CA VAL A 139 6.49 -2.02 -3.65
C VAL A 139 6.31 -0.51 -3.69
N ALA A 140 6.57 0.12 -4.84
CA ALA A 140 6.35 1.56 -5.02
C ALA A 140 4.88 1.96 -4.86
N ARG A 141 3.94 1.18 -5.41
CA ARG A 141 2.50 1.42 -5.20
C ARG A 141 2.06 1.13 -3.77
N HIS A 142 2.58 0.06 -3.17
CA HIS A 142 2.20 -0.33 -1.82
C HIS A 142 2.55 0.74 -0.79
N PHE A 143 3.78 1.23 -0.80
CA PHE A 143 4.25 2.22 0.17
C PHE A 143 4.02 3.65 -0.28
N GLY A 144 4.27 3.97 -1.55
CA GLY A 144 4.15 5.32 -2.07
C GLY A 144 2.70 5.77 -2.28
N LEU A 145 1.80 4.87 -2.66
CA LEU A 145 0.36 5.18 -2.83
C LEU A 145 -0.52 4.61 -1.71
N GLY A 146 0.05 3.86 -0.76
CA GLY A 146 -0.70 3.21 0.32
C GLY A 146 -1.61 2.07 -0.14
N GLU A 147 -1.39 1.51 -1.34
CA GLU A 147 -2.21 0.42 -1.87
C GLU A 147 -1.92 -0.89 -1.11
N ALA A 148 -2.85 -1.35 -0.26
CA ALA A 148 -2.67 -2.62 0.46
C ALA A 148 -2.59 -3.85 -0.48
N GLU A 149 -3.28 -3.78 -1.63
CA GLU A 149 -3.29 -4.80 -2.68
C GLU A 149 -3.10 -4.11 -4.03
N VAL A 150 -2.04 -4.49 -4.75
CA VAL A 150 -1.72 -3.89 -6.05
C VAL A 150 -2.26 -4.78 -7.16
N GLN A 151 -3.00 -4.22 -8.11
CA GLN A 151 -3.55 -5.00 -9.22
C GLN A 151 -2.45 -5.48 -10.18
N ASP A 152 -2.59 -6.72 -10.67
CA ASP A 152 -1.68 -7.31 -11.65
C ASP A 152 -1.64 -6.55 -12.98
N SER A 153 -2.73 -5.86 -13.33
CA SER A 153 -2.83 -4.98 -14.50
C SER A 153 -1.75 -3.89 -14.52
N ALA A 154 -1.50 -3.24 -13.38
CA ALA A 154 -0.51 -2.18 -13.29
C ALA A 154 0.91 -2.66 -13.65
N VAL A 155 1.27 -3.88 -13.21
CA VAL A 155 2.56 -4.50 -13.54
C VAL A 155 2.61 -4.89 -15.02
N ARG A 156 1.51 -5.39 -15.57
CA ARG A 156 1.43 -5.79 -16.99
C ARG A 156 1.58 -4.60 -17.92
N GLU A 157 0.88 -3.52 -17.65
CA GLU A 157 0.95 -2.29 -18.43
C GLU A 157 2.39 -1.79 -18.50
N GLU A 158 3.09 -1.82 -17.37
CA GLU A 158 4.49 -1.40 -17.31
C GLU A 158 5.43 -2.38 -18.04
N CYS A 159 5.20 -3.69 -17.91
CA CYS A 159 5.94 -4.69 -18.68
C CYS A 159 5.73 -4.55 -20.20
N GLN A 160 4.51 -4.18 -20.63
CA GLN A 160 4.19 -3.94 -22.03
C GLN A 160 4.90 -2.69 -22.55
N ARG A 161 4.88 -1.60 -21.78
CA ARG A 161 5.59 -0.35 -22.11
C ARG A 161 7.10 -0.57 -22.29
N LEU A 162 7.70 -1.39 -21.43
CA LEU A 162 9.12 -1.72 -21.47
C LEU A 162 9.47 -2.82 -22.49
N GLY A 163 8.47 -3.35 -23.22
CA GLY A 163 8.66 -4.37 -24.25
C GLY A 163 9.17 -5.71 -23.71
N ILE A 164 8.86 -6.01 -22.44
CA ILE A 164 9.26 -7.25 -21.75
C ILE A 164 8.08 -8.18 -21.44
N PHE A 165 6.86 -7.79 -21.80
CA PHE A 165 5.67 -8.61 -21.59
C PHE A 165 5.73 -9.91 -22.41
N ASP A 166 5.30 -11.02 -21.80
CA ASP A 166 5.26 -12.35 -22.41
C ASP A 166 3.94 -13.04 -22.04
N ARG A 167 3.50 -13.98 -22.89
CA ARG A 167 2.29 -14.79 -22.66
C ARG A 167 2.33 -15.55 -21.33
N ASN A 168 3.52 -15.91 -20.86
CA ASN A 168 3.72 -16.64 -19.61
C ASN A 168 3.89 -15.72 -18.39
N PHE A 169 3.53 -14.44 -18.49
CA PHE A 169 3.65 -13.46 -17.41
C PHE A 169 3.19 -14.00 -16.06
N ALA A 170 1.98 -14.58 -15.99
CA ALA A 170 1.43 -15.12 -14.75
C ALA A 170 2.26 -16.26 -14.13
N GLY A 171 2.99 -17.03 -14.93
CA GLY A 171 3.92 -18.05 -14.45
C GLY A 171 5.27 -17.44 -14.04
N ASN A 172 5.72 -16.40 -14.74
CA ASN A 172 7.00 -15.74 -14.50
C ASN A 172 7.02 -14.92 -13.20
N VAL A 173 5.91 -14.25 -12.89
CA VAL A 173 5.75 -13.43 -11.66
C VAL A 173 5.23 -14.23 -10.47
N LYS A 174 5.02 -15.54 -10.64
CA LYS A 174 4.59 -16.42 -9.55
C LYS A 174 5.79 -16.75 -8.66
N GLY A 175 5.62 -16.56 -7.35
CA GLY A 175 6.64 -16.93 -6.37
C GLY A 175 7.83 -15.98 -6.34
N ILE A 176 7.64 -14.71 -6.72
CA ILE A 176 8.61 -13.66 -6.45
C ILE A 176 8.84 -13.60 -4.94
N PRO A 177 10.09 -13.69 -4.45
CA PRO A 177 10.39 -13.55 -3.03
C PRO A 177 9.78 -12.24 -2.49
N GLY A 178 9.08 -12.34 -1.36
CA GLY A 178 8.50 -11.17 -0.73
C GLY A 178 7.19 -10.64 -1.34
N LEU A 179 6.71 -11.20 -2.45
CA LEU A 179 5.41 -10.87 -3.03
C LEU A 179 4.48 -12.08 -3.01
N LEU A 180 3.25 -11.89 -2.54
CA LEU A 180 2.20 -12.88 -2.62
C LEU A 180 1.19 -12.48 -3.69
N GLN A 181 1.08 -13.26 -4.75
CA GLN A 181 0.02 -13.11 -5.75
C GLN A 181 -1.21 -13.93 -5.33
N THR A 182 -2.37 -13.29 -5.22
CA THR A 182 -3.65 -13.92 -4.87
C THR A 182 -4.74 -13.54 -5.86
N GLY A 183 -5.80 -14.36 -5.94
CA GLY A 183 -6.94 -14.12 -6.82
C GLY A 183 -6.97 -15.04 -8.03
N ASP A 184 -8.17 -15.44 -8.43
CA ASP A 184 -8.41 -16.37 -9.54
C ASP A 184 -8.60 -15.61 -10.86
N ARG A 185 -9.55 -14.66 -10.90
CA ARG A 185 -9.87 -13.85 -12.08
C ARG A 185 -9.20 -12.47 -12.07
N ALA A 186 -9.21 -11.79 -10.93
CA ALA A 186 -8.51 -10.53 -10.72
C ALA A 186 -7.33 -10.80 -9.78
N LYS A 187 -6.13 -10.89 -10.36
CA LYS A 187 -4.92 -11.15 -9.58
C LYS A 187 -4.45 -9.86 -8.94
N VAL A 188 -4.07 -9.96 -7.68
CA VAL A 188 -3.50 -8.87 -6.89
C VAL A 188 -2.23 -9.33 -6.22
N PHE A 189 -1.29 -8.41 -6.05
CA PHE A 189 -0.06 -8.61 -5.30
C PHE A 189 -0.19 -8.01 -3.91
N LYS A 190 0.34 -8.73 -2.93
CA LYS A 190 0.55 -8.27 -1.56
C LYS A 190 2.03 -8.28 -1.25
N VAL A 191 2.53 -7.16 -0.71
CA VAL A 191 3.90 -7.09 -0.20
C VAL A 191 3.98 -7.85 1.13
N ARG A 192 5.03 -8.64 1.29
CA ARG A 192 5.44 -9.29 2.54
C ARG A 192 6.73 -8.63 3.03
N ALA A 193 7.14 -8.91 4.27
CA ALA A 193 8.37 -8.35 4.84
C ALA A 193 9.59 -8.54 3.93
N ALA A 194 9.78 -9.75 3.39
CA ALA A 194 10.89 -10.04 2.45
C ALA A 194 10.81 -9.28 1.11
N GLY A 195 9.69 -8.60 0.82
CA GLY A 195 9.51 -7.79 -0.39
C GLY A 195 10.28 -6.47 -0.30
N VAL A 196 10.46 -5.96 0.93
CA VAL A 196 11.28 -4.77 1.20
C VAL A 196 12.75 -5.06 0.90
N ASP A 197 13.28 -6.17 1.44
CA ASP A 197 14.66 -6.60 1.19
C ASP A 197 14.90 -6.86 -0.30
N SER A 198 13.94 -7.53 -0.96
CA SER A 198 14.02 -7.82 -2.39
C SER A 198 14.00 -6.56 -3.24
N PHE A 199 13.25 -5.53 -2.81
CA PHE A 199 13.22 -4.23 -3.47
C PHE A 199 14.56 -3.50 -3.35
N ALA A 200 15.10 -3.38 -2.13
CA ALA A 200 16.39 -2.73 -1.91
C ALA A 200 17.51 -3.42 -2.70
N ALA A 201 17.54 -4.76 -2.70
CA ALA A 201 18.48 -5.53 -3.51
C ALA A 201 18.32 -5.28 -5.03
N THR A 202 17.07 -5.18 -5.51
CA THR A 202 16.77 -4.91 -6.92
C THR A 202 17.22 -3.50 -7.32
N VAL A 203 16.94 -2.50 -6.47
CA VAL A 203 17.39 -1.11 -6.68
C VAL A 203 18.92 -1.04 -6.73
N GLY A 204 19.60 -1.67 -5.77
CA GLY A 204 21.06 -1.73 -5.74
C GLY A 204 21.66 -2.41 -6.98
N ALA A 205 21.03 -3.46 -7.49
CA ALA A 205 21.46 -4.11 -8.73
C ALA A 205 21.32 -3.18 -9.95
N LEU A 206 20.23 -2.41 -10.04
CA LEU A 206 20.00 -1.48 -11.14
C LEU A 206 20.94 -0.29 -11.11
N THR A 207 21.14 0.32 -9.94
CA THR A 207 22.01 1.50 -9.80
C THR A 207 23.49 1.14 -9.87
N GLY A 208 23.85 -0.04 -9.37
CA GLY A 208 25.18 -0.63 -9.55
C GLY A 208 25.50 -0.96 -11.01
N GLN A 209 24.50 -1.33 -11.82
CA GLN A 209 24.65 -1.56 -13.26
C GLN A 209 24.70 -0.27 -14.08
N THR A 210 24.16 0.84 -13.56
CA THR A 210 24.14 2.14 -14.26
C THR A 210 25.50 2.86 -14.16
N LYS A 211 26.47 2.33 -13.39
CA LYS A 211 27.84 2.87 -13.25
C LYS A 211 28.88 2.25 -14.21
N ALA A 212 28.45 1.45 -15.19
CA ALA A 212 29.35 0.92 -16.20
C ALA A 212 29.25 1.72 -17.51
N GLU A 213 30.28 2.55 -17.71
CA GLU A 213 30.81 3.14 -18.97
C GLU A 213 29.90 3.99 -19.87
#